data_AF-A0A7C9CJ62-F1
#
_entry.id   AF-A0A7C9CJ62-F1
#
_cell.length_a   1.000
_cell.length_b   1.000
_cell.length_c   1.000
_cell.angle_alpha   90.00
_cell.angle_beta   90.00
_cell.angle_gamma   90.00
#
_symmetry.space_group_name_H-M   'P 1'
#
loop_
_entity.id
_entity.type
_entity.pdbx_description
1 polymer ?
#
loop_
_entity_poly.entity_id
_entity_poly.type
_entity_poly.pdbx_seq_one_letter_code
_entity_poly.pdbx_strand_id
1 'polypeptide(L)'
;MDPLISGDDGAVELLAAHAHIWEHIFSFHKSMALKCAIEVGIPDAIQKHSKPVTLLELASILAIHPTKAPSLGRLMRLLVHTNFFSMKKSENGEIMFDLTISSQLLLKDHPLSQVAFIFGMLNPIMID
;
A
#
# COMPACT_ATOMS: atom_id res chain seq x y z
N MET A 1 7.10 -38.95 -21.23
CA MET A 1 5.87 -38.15 -21.25
C MET A 1 5.68 -37.64 -19.85
N ASP A 2 5.82 -36.34 -19.64
CA ASP A 2 5.57 -35.77 -18.30
C ASP A 2 4.09 -35.96 -17.95
N PRO A 3 3.74 -36.60 -16.82
CA PRO A 3 2.37 -37.01 -16.54
C PRO A 3 1.45 -35.86 -16.09
N LEU A 4 1.97 -34.63 -15.99
CA LEU A 4 1.37 -33.62 -15.12
C LEU A 4 0.11 -32.92 -15.63
N ILE A 5 -0.29 -33.06 -16.90
CA ILE A 5 -1.46 -32.32 -17.41
C ILE A 5 -2.22 -33.17 -18.44
N SER A 6 -3.12 -34.01 -17.95
CA SER A 6 -4.14 -34.64 -18.80
C SER A 6 -5.47 -33.91 -18.59
N GLY A 7 -5.72 -32.89 -19.42
CA GLY A 7 -6.99 -32.17 -19.48
C GLY A 7 -7.02 -30.79 -18.81
N ASP A 8 -8.14 -30.08 -19.00
CA ASP A 8 -8.42 -28.72 -18.51
C ASP A 8 -8.16 -28.56 -17.00
N ASP A 9 -8.46 -29.60 -16.20
CA ASP A 9 -8.19 -29.66 -14.76
C ASP A 9 -6.70 -29.51 -14.40
N GLY A 10 -5.80 -30.15 -15.15
CA GLY A 10 -4.36 -30.06 -14.87
C GLY A 10 -3.78 -28.66 -15.19
N ALA A 11 -4.37 -27.95 -16.16
CA ALA A 11 -3.99 -26.58 -16.47
C ALA A 11 -4.46 -25.60 -15.37
N VAL A 12 -5.65 -25.82 -14.82
CA VAL A 12 -6.19 -25.05 -13.68
C VAL A 12 -5.36 -25.28 -12.43
N GLU A 13 -5.00 -26.53 -12.12
CA GLU A 13 -4.17 -26.88 -10.97
C GLU A 13 -2.78 -26.23 -11.05
N LEU A 14 -2.15 -26.27 -12.23
CA LEU A 14 -0.86 -25.60 -12.45
C LEU A 14 -0.96 -24.08 -12.28
N LEU A 15 -2.03 -23.45 -12.79
CA LEU A 15 -2.25 -22.01 -12.62
C LEU A 15 -2.42 -21.64 -11.15
N ALA A 16 -3.16 -22.45 -10.39
CA ALA A 16 -3.34 -22.24 -8.95
C ALA A 16 -2.01 -22.39 -8.19
N ALA A 17 -1.19 -23.39 -8.54
CA ALA A 17 0.14 -23.57 -7.97
C ALA A 17 1.06 -22.36 -8.23
N HIS A 18 1.05 -21.82 -9.46
CA HIS A 18 1.78 -20.59 -9.78
C HIS A 18 1.27 -19.38 -8.99
N ALA A 19 -0.05 -19.20 -8.90
CA ALA A 19 -0.64 -18.10 -8.13
C ALA A 19 -0.24 -18.17 -6.65
N HIS A 20 -0.21 -19.37 -6.07
CA HIS A 20 0.21 -19.59 -4.69
C HIS A 20 1.69 -19.22 -4.47
N ILE A 21 2.58 -19.66 -5.36
CA ILE A 21 4.01 -19.30 -5.31
C ILE A 21 4.18 -17.79 -5.44
N TRP A 22 3.46 -17.15 -6.36
CA TRP A 22 3.49 -15.70 -6.53
C TRP A 22 2.98 -14.97 -5.29
N GLU A 23 1.92 -15.41 -4.64
CA GLU A 23 1.46 -14.78 -3.40
C GLU A 23 2.57 -14.75 -2.33
N HIS A 24 3.37 -15.82 -2.23
CA HIS A 24 4.49 -15.87 -1.31
C HIS A 24 5.66 -14.96 -1.74
N ILE A 25 6.07 -15.03 -3.01
CA ILE A 25 7.14 -14.18 -3.57
C ILE A 25 6.78 -12.70 -3.44
N PHE A 26 5.54 -12.32 -3.72
CA PHE A 26 5.09 -10.94 -3.72
C PHE A 26 4.59 -10.47 -2.34
N SER A 27 4.61 -11.33 -1.31
CA SER A 27 4.11 -11.00 0.04
C SER A 27 4.77 -9.75 0.65
N PHE A 28 6.05 -9.51 0.35
CA PHE A 28 6.81 -8.35 0.86
C PHE A 28 6.34 -7.00 0.29
N HIS A 29 5.62 -6.99 -0.83
CA HIS A 29 5.22 -5.74 -1.49
C HIS A 29 4.27 -4.92 -0.62
N LYS A 30 3.42 -5.57 0.18
CA LYS A 30 2.54 -4.90 1.13
C LYS A 30 3.36 -4.16 2.20
N SER A 31 4.36 -4.82 2.75
CA SER A 31 5.28 -4.24 3.74
C SER A 31 6.11 -3.09 3.17
N MET A 32 6.66 -3.26 1.96
CA MET A 32 7.44 -2.21 1.30
C MET A 32 6.58 -1.01 0.87
N ALA A 33 5.34 -1.25 0.43
CA ALA A 33 4.39 -0.17 0.17
C ALA A 33 4.07 0.62 1.43
N LEU A 34 3.88 -0.06 2.57
CA LEU A 34 3.66 0.58 3.86
C LEU A 34 4.87 1.42 4.28
N LYS A 35 6.08 0.86 4.16
CA LYS A 35 7.33 1.59 4.41
C LYS A 35 7.43 2.84 3.55
N CYS A 36 7.22 2.71 2.24
CA CYS A 36 7.23 3.82 1.30
C CYS A 36 6.21 4.91 1.67
N ALA A 37 5.00 4.54 2.10
CA ALA A 37 3.99 5.50 2.54
C ALA A 37 4.46 6.35 3.72
N ILE A 38 5.17 5.72 4.68
CA ILE A 38 5.73 6.39 5.85
C ILE A 38 6.91 7.28 5.45
N GLU A 39 7.83 6.78 4.61
CA GLU A 39 9.01 7.53 4.14
C GLU A 39 8.60 8.78 3.35
N VAL A 40 7.59 8.66 2.50
CA VAL A 40 7.04 9.78 1.74
C VAL A 40 6.22 10.72 2.64
N GLY A 41 5.74 10.27 3.81
CA GLY A 41 5.00 11.09 4.75
C GLY A 41 3.49 11.18 4.45
N ILE A 42 2.92 10.17 3.79
CA ILE A 42 1.49 10.13 3.46
C ILE A 42 0.60 10.24 4.71
N PRO A 43 0.82 9.49 5.81
CA PRO A 43 -0.05 9.58 6.99
C PRO A 43 -0.12 11.00 7.55
N ASP A 44 1.05 11.63 7.76
CA ASP A 44 1.16 12.98 8.33
C ASP A 44 0.55 14.04 7.40
N ALA A 45 0.72 13.88 6.08
CA ALA A 45 0.13 14.78 5.09
C ALA A 45 -1.41 14.80 5.14
N ILE A 46 -2.04 13.62 5.29
CA ILE A 46 -3.50 13.53 5.43
C ILE A 46 -3.94 14.08 6.79
N GLN A 47 -3.24 13.75 7.88
CA GLN A 47 -3.54 14.25 9.23
C GLN A 47 -3.52 15.78 9.30
N LYS A 48 -2.51 16.41 8.70
CA LYS A 48 -2.35 17.87 8.69
C LYS A 48 -3.52 18.59 8.02
N HIS A 49 -4.15 17.96 7.03
CA HIS A 49 -5.31 18.52 6.34
C HIS A 49 -6.60 18.39 7.17
N SER A 50 -6.62 17.52 8.19
CA SER A 50 -7.76 17.25 9.10
C SER A 50 -9.09 16.88 8.40
N LYS A 51 -9.01 16.59 7.10
CA LYS A 51 -10.10 16.21 6.21
C LYS A 51 -9.51 15.30 5.12
N PRO A 52 -10.32 14.38 4.57
CA PRO A 52 -9.92 13.57 3.44
C PRO A 52 -9.43 14.39 2.27
N VAL A 53 -8.43 13.88 1.56
CA VAL A 53 -7.71 14.57 0.48
C VAL A 53 -7.85 13.85 -0.84
N THR A 54 -7.92 14.60 -1.93
CA THR A 54 -7.82 14.05 -3.29
C THR A 54 -6.40 13.59 -3.60
N LEU A 55 -6.23 12.79 -4.65
CA LEU A 55 -4.90 12.38 -5.11
C LEU A 55 -4.03 13.59 -5.51
N LEU A 56 -4.64 14.62 -6.10
CA LEU A 56 -3.95 15.82 -6.58
C LEU A 56 -3.48 16.69 -5.40
N GLU A 57 -4.34 16.90 -4.41
CA GLU A 57 -3.99 17.60 -3.17
C GLU A 57 -2.86 16.86 -2.44
N LEU A 58 -2.98 15.54 -2.31
CA LEU A 58 -1.96 14.72 -1.68
C LEU A 58 -0.62 14.82 -2.42
N ALA A 59 -0.61 14.73 -3.75
CA ALA A 59 0.61 14.91 -4.55
C ALA A 59 1.23 16.29 -4.35
N SER A 60 0.40 17.33 -4.22
CA SER A 60 0.84 18.71 -4.00
C SER A 60 1.45 18.90 -2.61
N ILE A 61 0.80 18.37 -1.56
CA ILE A 61 1.29 18.43 -0.17
C ILE A 61 2.64 17.71 -0.03
N LEU A 62 2.78 16.57 -0.71
CA LEU A 62 3.99 15.74 -0.70
C LEU A 62 5.06 16.23 -1.68
N ALA A 63 4.82 17.34 -2.40
CA ALA A 63 5.70 17.87 -3.44
C ALA A 63 6.16 16.81 -4.47
N ILE A 64 5.25 15.89 -4.84
CA ILE A 64 5.54 14.82 -5.79
C ILE A 64 5.54 15.39 -7.20
N HIS A 65 6.64 15.16 -7.92
CA HIS A 65 6.74 15.58 -9.31
C HIS A 65 5.61 14.97 -10.17
N PRO A 66 5.00 15.71 -11.11
CA PRO A 66 3.85 15.25 -11.89
C PRO A 66 4.06 13.89 -12.58
N THR A 67 5.28 13.59 -13.03
CA THR A 67 5.63 12.30 -13.66
C THR A 67 5.49 11.10 -12.72
N LYS A 68 5.47 11.31 -11.39
CA LYS A 68 5.30 10.27 -10.37
C LYS A 68 3.89 10.22 -9.77
N ALA A 69 3.00 11.13 -10.15
CA ALA A 69 1.62 11.13 -9.66
C ALA A 69 0.86 9.82 -9.96
N PRO A 70 1.03 9.16 -11.13
CA PRO A 70 0.44 7.83 -11.36
C PRO A 70 0.94 6.77 -10.37
N SER A 71 2.22 6.84 -9.98
CA SER A 71 2.81 5.92 -9.01
C SER A 71 2.24 6.14 -7.60
N LEU A 72 2.04 7.39 -7.19
CA LEU A 72 1.34 7.69 -5.93
C LEU A 72 -0.08 7.11 -5.95
N GLY A 73 -0.81 7.25 -7.07
CA GLY A 73 -2.15 6.69 -7.21
C GLY A 73 -2.19 5.16 -7.08
N ARG A 74 -1.20 4.46 -7.64
CA ARG A 74 -1.06 2.99 -7.48
C ARG A 74 -0.74 2.61 -6.03
N LEU A 75 0.17 3.33 -5.40
CA LEU A 75 0.53 3.13 -4.00
C LEU A 75 -0.69 3.31 -3.08
N MET A 76 -1.43 4.41 -3.23
CA MET A 76 -2.64 4.67 -2.45
C MET A 76 -3.70 3.59 -2.64
N ARG A 77 -3.90 3.11 -3.87
CA ARG A 77 -4.85 2.02 -4.14
C ARG A 77 -4.48 0.73 -3.43
N LEU A 78 -3.19 0.38 -3.42
CA LEU A 78 -2.69 -0.78 -2.69
C LEU A 78 -2.91 -0.61 -1.18
N LEU A 79 -2.57 0.56 -0.64
CA LEU A 79 -2.69 0.82 0.80
C LEU A 79 -4.16 0.84 1.28
N VAL A 80 -5.08 1.31 0.43
CA VAL A 80 -6.53 1.21 0.65
C VAL A 80 -6.99 -0.25 0.64
N HIS A 81 -6.54 -1.04 -0.34
CA HIS A 81 -6.89 -2.46 -0.42
C HIS A 81 -6.39 -3.24 0.80
N THR A 82 -5.27 -2.83 1.40
CA THR A 82 -4.74 -3.39 2.65
C THR A 82 -5.33 -2.75 3.92
N ASN A 83 -6.38 -1.95 3.81
CA ASN A 83 -7.08 -1.29 4.93
C ASN A 83 -6.24 -0.32 5.78
N PHE A 84 -5.11 0.18 5.27
CA PHE A 84 -4.38 1.25 5.95
C PHE A 84 -5.08 2.60 5.74
N PHE A 85 -5.58 2.88 4.55
CA PHE A 85 -6.32 4.11 4.27
C PHE A 85 -7.74 3.78 3.80
N SER A 86 -8.65 4.73 3.97
CA SER A 86 -9.99 4.60 3.41
C SER A 86 -10.10 5.42 2.13
N MET A 87 -11.03 5.02 1.27
CA MET A 87 -11.35 5.72 0.03
C MET A 87 -12.84 6.04 0.02
N LYS A 88 -13.18 7.29 -0.31
CA LYS A 88 -14.57 7.72 -0.53
C LYS A 88 -14.68 8.58 -1.78
N LYS A 89 -15.87 8.60 -2.38
CA LYS A 89 -16.19 9.54 -3.46
C LYS A 89 -16.80 10.80 -2.86
N SER A 90 -16.34 11.96 -3.31
CA SER A 90 -16.96 13.25 -2.99
C SER A 90 -18.29 13.41 -3.74
N GLU A 91 -19.05 14.44 -3.39
CA GLU A 91 -20.28 14.82 -4.10
C GLU A 91 -20.03 15.11 -5.59
N ASN A 92 -18.83 15.58 -5.92
CA ASN A 92 -18.40 15.87 -7.28
C ASN A 92 -17.85 14.62 -8.02
N GLY A 93 -17.88 13.44 -7.39
CA GLY A 93 -17.39 12.18 -7.95
C GLY A 93 -15.87 11.97 -7.83
N GLU A 94 -15.15 12.88 -7.17
CA GLU A 94 -13.70 12.77 -6.99
C GLU A 94 -13.36 11.74 -5.91
N ILE A 95 -12.25 11.02 -6.11
CA ILE A 95 -11.75 10.06 -5.13
C ILE A 95 -10.96 10.81 -4.05
N MET A 96 -11.36 10.62 -2.79
CA MET A 96 -10.71 11.17 -1.62
C MET A 96 -10.22 10.05 -0.69
N PHE A 97 -9.09 10.29 -0.03
CA PHE A 97 -8.44 9.37 0.89
C PHE A 97 -8.46 9.92 2.32
N ASP A 98 -8.69 9.05 3.29
CA ASP A 98 -8.68 9.41 4.70
C ASP A 98 -7.91 8.38 5.54
N LEU A 99 -7.53 8.77 6.75
CA LEU A 99 -6.92 7.87 7.71
C LEU A 99 -7.94 6.84 8.21
N THR A 100 -7.42 5.66 8.55
CA THR A 100 -8.10 4.65 9.35
C THR A 100 -7.41 4.58 10.70
N ILE A 101 -7.95 3.81 11.65
CA ILE A 101 -7.27 3.51 12.92
C ILE A 101 -5.86 2.93 12.64
N SER A 102 -5.73 2.06 11.64
CA SER A 102 -4.44 1.45 11.27
C SER A 102 -3.41 2.47 10.78
N SER A 103 -3.81 3.44 9.94
CA SER A 103 -2.87 4.48 9.49
C SER A 103 -2.62 5.58 10.52
N GLN A 104 -3.50 5.78 11.51
CA GLN A 104 -3.21 6.66 12.65
C GLN A 104 -2.04 6.16 13.47
N LEU A 105 -1.85 4.84 13.59
CA LEU A 105 -0.66 4.24 14.21
C LEU A 105 0.63 4.44 13.40
N LEU A 106 0.56 5.03 12.20
CA LEU A 106 1.70 5.38 11.37
C LEU A 106 2.07 6.87 11.46
N LEU A 107 1.34 7.66 12.24
CA LEU A 107 1.65 9.07 12.47
C LEU A 107 2.86 9.18 13.39
N LYS A 108 3.74 10.14 13.13
CA LYS A 108 4.98 10.32 13.91
C LYS A 108 4.69 10.71 15.37
N ASP A 109 3.67 11.55 15.57
CA ASP A 109 3.32 12.11 16.88
C ASP A 109 2.26 11.29 17.64
N HIS A 110 1.88 10.11 17.13
CA HIS A 110 0.92 9.25 17.82
C HIS A 110 1.59 8.50 18.99
N PRO A 111 1.00 8.47 20.21
CA PRO A 111 1.62 7.83 21.37
C PRO A 111 1.89 6.33 21.21
N LEU A 112 1.13 5.68 20.32
CA LEU A 112 1.28 4.25 19.97
C LEU A 112 1.89 4.06 18.57
N SER A 113 2.65 5.04 18.07
CA SER A 113 3.23 4.99 16.73
C SER A 113 4.07 3.72 16.52
N GLN A 114 3.82 3.04 15.41
CA GLN A 114 4.53 1.83 14.99
C GLN A 114 5.65 2.14 13.99
N VAL A 115 5.87 3.42 13.64
CA VAL A 115 6.84 3.83 12.62
C VAL A 115 8.26 3.31 12.91
N ALA A 116 8.73 3.47 14.15
CA ALA A 116 10.07 3.01 14.53
C ALA A 116 10.20 1.49 14.42
N PHE A 117 9.17 0.75 14.84
CA PHE A 117 9.14 -0.71 14.74
C PHE A 117 9.15 -1.18 13.28
N ILE A 118 8.31 -0.57 12.44
CA ILE A 118 8.25 -0.86 11.00
C ILE A 118 9.60 -0.59 10.34
N PHE A 119 10.26 0.54 10.64
CA PHE A 119 11.57 0.83 10.09
C PHE A 119 12.66 -0.12 10.56
N GLY A 120 12.62 -0.56 11.83
CA GLY A 120 13.51 -1.59 12.34
C GLY A 120 13.35 -2.89 11.57
N MET A 121 12.13 -3.45 11.55
CA MET A 121 11.85 -4.76 10.95
C MET A 121 12.01 -4.79 9.43
N LEU A 122 11.80 -3.66 8.75
CA LEU A 122 11.86 -3.56 7.28
C LEU A 122 13.16 -2.91 6.79
N ASN A 123 14.18 -2.85 7.64
CA ASN A 123 15.52 -2.45 7.22
C ASN A 123 16.20 -3.65 6.53
N PRO A 124 16.75 -3.49 5.31
CA PRO A 124 17.43 -4.58 4.59
C PRO A 124 18.49 -5.30 5.42
N ILE A 125 19.15 -4.61 6.35
CA ILE A 125 20.23 -5.13 7.20
C ILE A 125 19.73 -6.21 8.19
N MET A 126 18.42 -6.32 8.43
CA MET A 126 17.83 -7.36 9.29
C MET A 126 17.29 -8.58 8.52
N ILE A 127 17.46 -8.61 7.19
CA ILE A 127 17.06 -9.72 6.31
C ILE A 127 18.30 -10.32 5.62
N ASP A 128 19.40 -10.42 6.37
CA ASP A 128 20.62 -11.15 5.99
C ASP A 128 20.74 -12.43 6.84
#